data_AF-A0A0W8E7U0-F1
#
_entry.id   AF-A0A0W8E7U0-F1
#
_cell.length_a   1.000
_cell.length_b   1.000
_cell.length_c   1.000
_cell.angle_alpha   90.00
_cell.angle_beta   90.00
_cell.angle_gamma   90.00
#
_symmetry.space_group_name_H-M   'P 1'
#
loop_
_entity.id
_entity.type
_entity.pdbx_description
1 polymer ?
#
loop_
_entity_poly.entity_id
_entity_poly.type
_entity_poly.pdbx_seq_one_letter_code
_entity_poly.pdbx_strand_id
1 'polypeptide(L)'
;MDKKIVIMVAVIVIAICLISGGCSTFAGDNSVKAWKELLSLAPETDTVDDNSGTSLEDLLLDNQVAQQDTAEYVVVSLYYVDATGSSLTSEDRKIVKTEGIARQTLQELLKGPGTAEYSSVFPEGTKLLDINIKDDGLCIVDLSSEVRQVKDEKQERLMIYAMVNTLGEFPSIKRVSFMIDGHPSEYIGGYLDLSQPIEPDYTI
;
A
#
# COMPACT_ATOMS: atom_id res chain seq x y z
N MET A 1 10.93 -31.61 -34.53
CA MET A 1 9.51 -31.18 -34.59
C MET A 1 9.44 -29.94 -35.44
N ASP A 2 8.76 -30.00 -36.58
CA ASP A 2 8.69 -28.88 -37.50
C ASP A 2 7.99 -27.69 -36.82
N LYS A 3 8.50 -26.47 -37.02
CA LYS A 3 7.91 -25.25 -36.45
C LYS A 3 6.41 -25.14 -36.76
N LYS A 4 5.98 -25.70 -37.90
CA LYS A 4 4.57 -25.79 -38.31
C LYS A 4 3.74 -26.71 -37.40
N ILE A 5 4.31 -27.83 -36.94
CA ILE A 5 3.66 -28.79 -36.05
C ILE A 5 3.53 -28.19 -34.64
N VAL A 6 4.55 -27.47 -34.15
CA VAL A 6 4.51 -26.81 -32.84
C VAL A 6 3.43 -25.72 -32.80
N ILE A 7 3.33 -24.91 -33.85
CA ILE A 7 2.29 -23.87 -33.96
C ILE A 7 0.89 -24.49 -34.05
N MET A 8 0.72 -25.58 -34.79
CA MET A 8 -0.57 -26.23 -34.94
C MET A 8 -1.06 -26.84 -33.62
N VAL A 9 -0.17 -27.47 -32.85
CA VAL A 9 -0.49 -28.02 -31.52
C VAL A 9 -0.85 -26.90 -30.53
N ALA A 10 -0.12 -25.78 -30.54
CA ALA A 10 -0.41 -24.64 -29.66
C ALA A 10 -1.81 -24.04 -29.93
N VAL A 11 -2.19 -23.90 -31.20
CA VAL A 11 -3.53 -23.38 -31.58
C VAL A 11 -4.64 -24.36 -31.17
N ILE A 12 -4.42 -25.67 -31.31
CA ILE A 12 -5.40 -26.69 -30.90
C ILE A 12 -5.59 -26.70 -29.38
N VAL A 13 -4.51 -26.54 -28.60
CA VAL A 13 -4.59 -26.48 -27.13
C VAL A 13 -5.33 -25.22 -26.67
N ILE A 14 -5.09 -24.06 -27.29
CA ILE A 14 -5.80 -22.82 -26.97
C ILE A 14 -7.30 -22.94 -27.30
N ALA A 15 -7.66 -23.57 -28.41
CA ALA A 15 -9.06 -23.77 -28.79
C ALA A 15 -9.81 -24.70 -27.82
N ILE A 16 -9.13 -25.72 -27.27
CA ILE A 16 -9.73 -26.64 -26.27
C ILE A 16 -9.96 -25.93 -24.93
N CYS A 17 -9.10 -24.99 -24.54
CA CYS A 17 -9.28 -24.21 -23.30
C CYS A 17 -10.50 -23.28 -23.35
N LEU A 18 -10.94 -22.84 -24.53
CA LEU A 18 -12.07 -21.93 -24.68
C LEU A 18 -13.44 -22.63 -24.63
N ILE A 19 -13.48 -23.96 -24.75
CA ILE A 19 -14.73 -24.74 -24.73
C ILE A 19 -15.11 -25.17 -23.30
N SER A 20 -14.14 -25.14 -22.37
CA SER A 20 -14.33 -25.51 -20.95
C SER A 20 -14.58 -24.32 -20.03
N GLY A 21 -14.69 -23.10 -20.58
CA GLY A 21 -15.03 -21.89 -19.86
C GLY A 21 -16.53 -21.85 -19.51
N GLY A 22 -16.92 -22.58 -18.47
CA GLY A 22 -18.23 -22.47 -17.86
C GLY A 22 -18.42 -21.09 -17.21
N CYS A 23 -19.35 -20.31 -17.73
CA CYS A 23 -19.84 -19.08 -17.11
C CYS A 23 -20.64 -19.43 -15.83
N SER A 24 -20.05 -19.25 -14.65
CA SER A 24 -20.83 -19.07 -13.42
C SER A 24 -21.31 -17.62 -13.36
N THR A 25 -22.52 -17.38 -13.84
CA THR A 25 -23.25 -16.13 -13.60
C THR A 25 -23.55 -16.02 -12.10
N PHE A 26 -22.73 -15.27 -11.37
CA PHE A 26 -23.08 -14.78 -10.03
C PHE A 26 -24.10 -13.65 -10.21
N ALA A 27 -25.36 -14.05 -10.34
CA ALA A 27 -26.49 -13.15 -10.23
C ALA A 27 -26.64 -12.75 -8.75
N GLY A 28 -26.27 -11.51 -8.44
CA GLY A 28 -26.58 -10.88 -7.16
C GLY A 28 -28.09 -10.61 -7.07
N ASP A 29 -28.78 -11.47 -6.34
CA ASP A 29 -30.08 -11.19 -5.72
C ASP A 29 -30.16 -12.03 -4.43
N ASN A 30 -30.93 -11.57 -3.45
CA ASN A 30 -31.40 -12.27 -2.22
C ASN A 30 -30.95 -11.74 -0.84
N SER A 31 -30.45 -10.51 -0.67
CA SER A 31 -30.35 -9.93 0.69
C SER A 31 -31.70 -9.50 1.28
N VAL A 32 -32.73 -9.30 0.44
CA VAL A 32 -34.07 -8.83 0.86
C VAL A 32 -35.09 -9.94 1.14
N LYS A 33 -34.79 -11.20 0.79
CA LYS A 33 -35.66 -12.35 1.10
C LYS A 33 -35.34 -13.00 2.44
N ALA A 34 -34.09 -12.94 2.90
CA ALA A 34 -33.68 -13.49 4.21
C ALA A 34 -34.27 -12.72 5.41
N TRP A 35 -34.56 -11.42 5.25
CA TRP A 35 -35.11 -10.57 6.32
C TRP A 35 -36.62 -10.71 6.48
N LYS A 36 -37.31 -11.22 5.44
CA LYS A 36 -38.76 -11.40 5.44
C LYS A 36 -39.20 -12.69 6.14
N GLU A 37 -38.30 -13.67 6.28
CA GLU A 37 -38.51 -14.92 7.04
C GLU A 37 -38.20 -14.76 8.54
N LEU A 38 -37.35 -13.79 8.92
CA LEU A 38 -37.03 -13.49 10.32
C LEU A 38 -38.04 -12.56 11.01
N LEU A 39 -38.95 -11.93 10.26
CA LEU A 39 -39.96 -11.00 10.78
C LEU A 39 -41.33 -11.66 11.06
N SER A 40 -41.49 -12.96 10.76
CA SER A 40 -42.75 -13.71 10.99
C SER A 40 -42.74 -14.60 12.23
N LEU A 41 -41.71 -14.49 13.09
CA LEU A 41 -41.62 -15.19 14.37
C LEU A 41 -41.68 -14.21 15.54
N ALA A 42 -42.62 -13.26 15.49
CA ALA A 42 -43.07 -12.57 16.68
C ALA A 42 -44.16 -13.44 17.34
N PRO A 43 -43.87 -14.17 18.44
CA PRO A 43 -44.94 -14.68 19.28
C PRO A 43 -45.59 -13.49 19.99
N GLU A 44 -46.91 -13.45 19.89
CA GLU A 44 -47.74 -12.43 20.52
C GLU A 44 -47.64 -12.48 22.05
N THR A 45 -47.85 -11.30 22.61
CA THR A 45 -48.02 -11.01 24.03
C THR A 45 -49.08 -11.91 24.68
N ASP A 46 -48.76 -12.45 25.85
CA ASP A 46 -49.74 -12.66 26.90
C ASP A 46 -49.08 -12.58 28.30
N THR A 47 -49.93 -12.24 29.25
CA THR A 47 -49.71 -11.47 30.49
C THR A 47 -49.25 -12.25 31.74
N VAL A 48 -48.69 -11.48 32.71
CA VAL A 48 -48.75 -11.59 34.20
C VAL A 48 -47.47 -11.99 34.99
N ASP A 49 -47.15 -11.10 35.95
CA ASP A 49 -46.36 -11.15 37.21
C ASP A 49 -45.56 -12.41 37.60
N ASP A 50 -44.30 -12.24 38.05
CA ASP A 50 -43.93 -12.20 39.48
C ASP A 50 -42.41 -11.93 39.67
N ASN A 51 -42.14 -11.23 40.75
CA ASN A 51 -40.89 -10.74 41.32
C ASN A 51 -39.75 -11.76 41.42
N SER A 52 -38.59 -11.45 40.81
CA SER A 52 -37.26 -11.86 41.30
C SER A 52 -36.17 -11.04 40.59
N GLY A 53 -35.54 -10.14 41.34
CA GLY A 53 -34.42 -9.35 40.87
C GLY A 53 -33.23 -10.22 40.49
N THR A 54 -32.76 -10.07 39.26
CA THR A 54 -31.36 -10.24 38.89
C THR A 54 -31.16 -9.40 37.64
N SER A 55 -30.35 -8.36 37.77
CA SER A 55 -30.20 -7.31 36.77
C SER A 55 -29.77 -7.91 35.42
N LEU A 56 -30.47 -7.50 34.35
CA LEU A 56 -30.04 -7.76 32.97
C LEU A 56 -28.69 -7.09 32.65
N GLU A 57 -28.15 -6.29 33.56
CA GLU A 57 -26.82 -5.67 33.45
C GLU A 57 -25.69 -6.68 33.78
N ASP A 58 -25.95 -7.75 34.54
CA ASP A 58 -24.91 -8.73 34.92
C ASP A 58 -24.63 -9.78 33.83
N LEU A 59 -25.60 -10.06 32.94
CA LEU A 59 -25.42 -11.03 31.84
C LEU A 59 -24.90 -10.38 30.53
N LEU A 60 -24.74 -9.06 30.50
CA LEU A 60 -24.10 -8.33 29.40
C LEU A 60 -22.60 -8.09 29.63
N LEU A 61 -22.07 -8.46 30.80
CA LEU A 61 -20.67 -8.23 31.16
C LEU A 61 -19.70 -9.34 30.68
N ASP A 62 -20.19 -10.49 30.21
CA ASP A 62 -19.30 -11.65 29.95
C ASP A 62 -19.13 -12.03 28.47
N ASN A 63 -19.68 -11.27 27.53
CA ASN A 63 -19.51 -11.54 26.09
C ASN A 63 -19.01 -10.35 25.27
N GLN A 64 -18.36 -9.39 25.92
CA GLN A 64 -17.54 -8.36 25.26
C GLN A 64 -16.05 -8.60 25.54
N VAL A 65 -15.61 -9.85 25.44
CA VAL A 65 -14.18 -10.13 25.29
C VAL A 65 -13.81 -9.80 23.84
N ALA A 66 -13.42 -8.53 23.65
CA ALA A 66 -12.47 -8.06 22.65
C ALA A 66 -12.18 -9.01 21.47
N GLN A 67 -12.90 -8.85 20.35
CA GLN A 67 -12.26 -9.02 19.05
C GLN A 67 -11.44 -7.76 18.78
N GLN A 68 -10.34 -7.62 19.53
CA GLN A 68 -9.25 -6.76 19.10
C GLN A 68 -8.53 -7.51 17.98
N ASP A 69 -8.79 -7.14 16.73
CA ASP A 69 -7.75 -7.25 15.71
C ASP A 69 -6.58 -6.39 16.19
N THR A 70 -5.68 -6.99 16.96
CA THR A 70 -4.44 -6.35 17.40
C THR A 70 -3.53 -6.26 16.19
N ALA A 71 -3.73 -5.20 15.39
CA ALA A 71 -2.80 -4.85 14.32
C ALA A 71 -1.38 -4.74 14.91
N GLU A 72 -0.45 -5.53 14.39
CA GLU A 72 0.96 -5.42 14.76
C GLU A 72 1.53 -4.16 14.09
N TYR A 73 2.30 -3.37 14.83
CA TYR A 73 2.92 -2.16 14.32
C TYR A 73 4.43 -2.30 14.28
N VAL A 74 5.06 -1.60 13.35
CA VAL A 74 6.50 -1.41 13.30
C VAL A 74 6.83 0.07 13.15
N VAL A 75 7.97 0.47 13.69
CA VAL A 75 8.51 1.81 13.55
C VAL A 75 9.42 1.82 12.33
N VAL A 76 9.19 2.77 11.43
CA VAL A 76 10.03 3.05 10.27
C VAL A 76 10.54 4.48 10.34
N SER A 77 11.73 4.74 9.80
CA SER A 77 12.28 6.10 9.75
C SER A 77 12.02 6.71 8.37
N LEU A 78 11.39 7.89 8.35
CA LEU A 78 11.05 8.63 7.14
C LEU A 78 11.92 9.87 7.05
N TYR A 79 12.55 10.09 5.90
CA TYR A 79 13.51 11.18 5.72
C TYR A 79 12.85 12.40 5.08
N TYR A 80 12.87 13.52 5.78
CA TYR A 80 12.33 14.80 5.33
C TYR A 80 13.40 15.88 5.35
N VAL A 81 13.10 17.03 4.74
CA VAL A 81 14.01 18.18 4.83
C VAL A 81 13.86 18.85 6.19
N ASP A 82 15.01 19.13 6.79
CA ASP A 82 15.13 19.77 8.10
C ASP A 82 14.60 21.22 8.11
N ALA A 83 14.55 21.79 9.31
CA ALA A 83 14.09 23.17 9.51
C ALA A 83 14.97 24.22 8.79
N THR A 84 16.23 23.88 8.45
CA THR A 84 17.13 24.76 7.70
C THR A 84 16.91 24.70 6.19
N GLY A 85 16.13 23.73 5.71
CA GLY A 85 15.86 23.53 4.30
C GLY A 85 17.05 22.96 3.53
N SER A 86 18.07 22.41 4.19
CA SER A 86 19.38 22.14 3.57
C SER A 86 19.85 20.70 3.62
N SER A 87 19.39 19.92 4.59
CA SER A 87 19.77 18.52 4.77
C SER A 87 18.56 17.66 5.11
N LEU A 88 18.74 16.35 5.08
CA LEU A 88 17.71 15.40 5.46
C LEU A 88 17.81 15.03 6.94
N THR A 89 16.65 14.88 7.57
CA THR A 89 16.51 14.37 8.94
C THR A 89 15.41 13.31 8.98
N SER A 90 15.55 12.33 9.87
CA SER A 90 14.57 11.27 10.03
C SER A 90 13.49 11.63 11.04
N GLU A 91 12.27 11.18 10.75
CA GLU A 91 11.14 11.14 11.67
C GLU A 91 10.66 9.69 11.79
N ASP A 92 10.54 9.19 13.03
CA ASP A 92 10.02 7.85 13.28
C ASP A 92 8.50 7.81 13.13
N ARG A 93 8.01 6.88 12.31
CA ARG A 93 6.58 6.65 12.10
C ARG A 93 6.18 5.23 12.41
N LYS A 94 5.11 5.09 13.20
CA LYS A 94 4.46 3.80 13.41
C LYS A 94 3.54 3.49 12.23
N ILE A 95 3.78 2.37 11.57
CA ILE A 95 2.93 1.86 10.50
C ILE A 95 2.46 0.45 10.82
N VAL A 96 1.30 0.08 10.29
CA VAL A 96 0.78 -1.29 10.42
C VAL A 96 1.72 -2.23 9.67
N LYS A 97 2.10 -3.32 10.31
CA LYS A 97 2.91 -4.36 9.68
C LYS A 97 2.04 -5.13 8.70
N THR A 98 2.45 -5.14 7.44
CA THR A 98 1.74 -5.80 6.34
C THR A 98 2.74 -6.37 5.34
N GLU A 99 2.28 -7.29 4.49
CA GLU A 99 2.99 -7.58 3.25
C GLU A 99 3.10 -6.32 2.40
N GLY A 100 4.23 -6.13 1.73
CA GLY A 100 4.49 -4.91 0.95
C GLY A 100 4.76 -3.67 1.80
N ILE A 101 5.25 -3.83 3.03
CA ILE A 101 5.49 -2.72 3.97
C ILE A 101 6.32 -1.56 3.37
N ALA A 102 7.28 -1.84 2.48
CA ALA A 102 8.05 -0.81 1.79
C ALA A 102 7.17 0.14 0.96
N ARG A 103 6.11 -0.37 0.32
CA ARG A 103 5.11 0.45 -0.38
C ARG A 103 4.42 1.39 0.60
N GLN A 104 3.96 0.85 1.73
CA GLN A 104 3.27 1.64 2.74
C GLN A 104 4.19 2.71 3.32
N THR A 105 5.44 2.39 3.63
CA THR A 105 6.45 3.35 4.11
C THR A 105 6.63 4.50 3.12
N LEU A 106 6.81 4.21 1.83
CA LEU A 106 6.98 5.25 0.83
C LEU A 106 5.69 6.07 0.62
N GLN A 107 4.52 5.47 0.77
CA GLN A 107 3.25 6.21 0.78
C GLN A 107 3.14 7.13 2.00
N GLU A 108 3.54 6.69 3.20
CA GLU A 108 3.61 7.56 4.38
C GLU A 108 4.61 8.69 4.19
N LEU A 109 5.75 8.44 3.53
CA LEU A 109 6.71 9.48 3.18
C LEU A 109 6.04 10.57 2.32
N LEU A 110 5.32 10.16 1.25
CA LEU A 110 4.63 11.07 0.34
C LEU A 110 3.49 11.88 0.99
N LYS A 111 2.89 11.40 2.08
CA LYS A 111 1.90 12.17 2.87
C LYS A 111 2.52 13.39 3.55
N GLY A 112 3.84 13.40 3.72
CA GLY A 112 4.57 14.48 4.37
C GLY A 112 4.89 14.23 5.84
N PRO A 113 5.65 15.15 6.46
CA PRO A 113 6.08 15.04 7.86
C PRO A 113 4.90 15.20 8.82
N GLY A 114 5.02 14.58 10.00
CA GLY A 114 4.05 14.74 11.08
C GLY A 114 4.30 16.00 11.92
N THR A 115 5.50 16.57 11.81
CA THR A 115 5.92 17.78 12.53
C THR A 115 5.97 18.99 11.58
N ALA A 116 5.67 20.18 12.11
CA ALA A 116 5.73 21.42 11.34
C ALA A 116 7.15 21.95 11.12
N GLU A 117 8.15 21.37 11.79
CA GLU A 117 9.56 21.75 11.68
C GLU A 117 10.21 21.19 10.41
N TYR A 118 9.67 20.09 9.88
CA TYR A 118 10.18 19.44 8.68
C TYR A 118 9.32 19.79 7.48
N SER A 119 9.89 19.63 6.29
CA SER A 119 9.21 19.92 5.03
C SER A 119 9.29 18.76 4.03
N SER A 120 8.23 18.63 3.23
CA SER A 120 8.20 17.72 2.10
C SER A 120 8.97 18.31 0.92
N VAL A 121 9.67 17.43 0.20
CA VAL A 121 10.44 17.75 -1.02
C VAL A 121 9.73 17.37 -2.30
N PHE A 122 8.61 16.66 -2.18
CA PHE A 122 7.84 16.17 -3.32
C PHE A 122 6.99 17.28 -3.94
N PRO A 123 6.98 17.43 -5.27
CA PRO A 123 6.00 18.25 -5.94
C PRO A 123 4.57 17.83 -5.61
N GLU A 124 3.65 18.80 -5.56
CA GLU A 124 2.25 18.54 -5.24
C GLU A 124 1.63 17.55 -6.24
N GLY A 125 0.84 16.60 -5.73
CA GLY A 125 0.18 15.59 -6.55
C GLY A 125 1.04 14.38 -6.95
N THR A 126 2.32 14.35 -6.57
CA THR A 126 3.19 13.17 -6.75
C THR A 126 2.57 11.93 -6.10
N LYS A 127 2.47 10.84 -6.86
CA LYS A 127 1.93 9.55 -6.40
C LYS A 127 2.92 8.43 -6.63
N LEU A 128 2.92 7.47 -5.73
CA LEU A 128 3.52 6.15 -5.96
C LEU A 128 2.55 5.31 -6.80
N LEU A 129 2.96 4.95 -8.01
CA LEU A 129 2.20 4.07 -8.90
C LEU A 129 2.50 2.60 -8.58
N ASP A 130 3.79 2.26 -8.53
CA ASP A 130 4.24 0.91 -8.27
C ASP A 130 5.57 0.86 -7.51
N ILE A 131 5.83 -0.27 -6.86
CA ILE A 131 7.10 -0.56 -6.22
C ILE A 131 7.36 -2.05 -6.28
N ASN A 132 8.57 -2.42 -6.71
CA ASN A 132 8.98 -3.80 -6.85
C ASN A 132 10.41 -4.00 -6.32
N ILE A 133 10.59 -4.94 -5.40
CA ILE A 133 11.90 -5.26 -4.81
C ILE A 133 12.37 -6.59 -5.39
N LYS A 134 13.57 -6.58 -5.98
CA LYS A 134 14.21 -7.78 -6.51
C LYS A 134 15.05 -8.49 -5.44
N ASP A 135 15.30 -9.77 -5.66
CA ASP A 135 16.11 -10.62 -4.77
C ASP A 135 17.56 -10.13 -4.60
N ASP A 136 18.10 -9.36 -5.56
CA ASP A 136 19.43 -8.75 -5.49
C ASP A 136 19.46 -7.43 -4.69
N GLY A 137 18.32 -7.02 -4.13
CA GLY A 137 18.15 -5.80 -3.35
C GLY A 137 17.96 -4.52 -4.17
N LEU A 138 17.72 -4.62 -5.49
CA LEU A 138 17.24 -3.49 -6.28
C LEU A 138 15.75 -3.23 -6.02
N CYS A 139 15.42 -2.04 -5.53
CA CYS A 139 14.05 -1.55 -5.46
C CYS A 139 13.74 -0.66 -6.67
N ILE A 140 12.71 -0.99 -7.43
CA ILE A 140 12.21 -0.20 -8.56
C ILE A 140 10.98 0.56 -8.06
N VAL A 141 11.03 1.89 -8.14
CA VAL A 141 9.97 2.79 -7.71
C VAL A 141 9.38 3.49 -8.93
N ASP A 142 8.08 3.31 -9.17
CA ASP A 142 7.36 3.97 -10.26
C ASP A 142 6.49 5.11 -9.71
N LEU A 143 6.73 6.33 -10.19
CA LEU A 143 6.09 7.55 -9.73
C LEU A 143 5.23 8.16 -10.83
N SER A 144 4.26 8.97 -10.44
CA SER A 144 3.46 9.75 -11.38
C SER A 144 4.25 10.93 -11.94
N SER A 145 3.89 11.37 -13.16
CA SER A 145 4.54 12.47 -13.88
C SER A 145 4.77 13.77 -13.08
N GLU A 146 3.95 14.06 -12.08
CA GLU A 146 4.02 15.26 -11.24
C GLU A 146 5.37 15.41 -10.53
N VAL A 147 6.06 14.31 -10.25
CA VAL A 147 7.40 14.32 -9.64
C VAL A 147 8.42 15.11 -10.47
N ARG A 148 8.19 15.29 -11.78
CA ARG A 148 9.06 16.10 -12.65
C ARG A 148 8.99 17.60 -12.38
N GLN A 149 8.03 18.08 -11.59
CA GLN A 149 7.84 19.50 -11.29
C GLN A 149 8.78 20.03 -10.19
N VAL A 150 9.91 19.38 -9.96
CA VAL A 150 10.99 19.90 -9.10
C VAL A 150 11.52 21.22 -9.66
N LYS A 151 11.86 22.15 -8.77
CA LYS A 151 12.18 23.54 -9.13
C LYS A 151 13.66 23.76 -9.41
N ASP A 152 14.52 23.00 -8.76
CA ASP A 152 15.97 23.14 -8.85
C ASP A 152 16.68 21.82 -8.48
N GLU A 153 17.99 21.78 -8.73
CA GLU A 153 18.87 20.65 -8.43
C GLU A 153 18.84 20.25 -6.95
N LYS A 154 18.76 21.24 -6.05
CA LYS A 154 18.75 21.00 -4.61
C LYS A 154 17.49 20.24 -4.22
N GLN A 155 16.33 20.67 -4.71
CA GLN A 155 15.06 19.98 -4.48
C GLN A 155 15.09 18.57 -5.07
N GLU A 156 15.55 18.39 -6.32
CA GLU A 156 15.64 17.06 -6.94
C GLU A 156 16.52 16.12 -6.11
N ARG A 157 17.72 16.58 -5.73
CA ARG A 157 18.66 15.79 -4.93
C ARG A 157 18.06 15.38 -3.59
N LEU A 158 17.49 16.33 -2.83
CA LEU A 158 16.88 16.05 -1.54
C LEU A 158 15.67 15.12 -1.67
N MET A 159 14.86 15.28 -2.72
CA MET A 159 13.73 14.40 -3.02
C MET A 159 14.16 12.96 -3.31
N ILE A 160 15.18 12.78 -4.15
CA ILE A 160 15.72 11.46 -4.45
C ILE A 160 16.25 10.81 -3.16
N TYR A 161 17.15 11.47 -2.43
CA TYR A 161 17.71 10.89 -1.22
C TYR A 161 16.69 10.71 -0.08
N ALA A 162 15.64 11.52 0.00
CA ALA A 162 14.54 11.28 0.92
C ALA A 162 13.88 9.92 0.67
N MET A 163 13.61 9.58 -0.60
CA MET A 163 13.07 8.26 -0.96
C MET A 163 14.09 7.14 -0.75
N VAL A 164 15.33 7.33 -1.23
CA VAL A 164 16.37 6.30 -1.19
C VAL A 164 16.75 5.95 0.25
N ASN A 165 16.94 6.95 1.11
CA ASN A 165 17.28 6.73 2.52
C ASN A 165 16.13 6.09 3.28
N THR A 166 14.89 6.55 3.06
CA THR A 166 13.69 5.94 3.67
C THR A 166 13.53 4.47 3.28
N LEU A 167 13.75 4.11 2.01
CA LEU A 167 13.70 2.73 1.55
C LEU A 167 14.94 1.93 1.99
N GLY A 168 16.09 2.58 2.13
CA GLY A 168 17.35 1.99 2.55
C GLY A 168 17.35 1.46 3.99
N GLU A 169 16.42 1.91 4.83
CA GLU A 169 16.20 1.36 6.17
C GLU A 169 15.77 -0.11 6.15
N PHE A 170 15.20 -0.58 5.03
CA PHE A 170 14.90 -1.99 4.86
C PHE A 170 16.16 -2.77 4.49
N PRO A 171 16.61 -3.75 5.27
CA PRO A 171 17.84 -4.49 4.98
C PRO A 171 17.82 -5.22 3.63
N SER A 172 16.65 -5.53 3.10
CA SER A 172 16.46 -6.14 1.78
C SER A 172 16.66 -5.17 0.62
N ILE A 173 16.63 -3.85 0.84
CA ILE A 173 16.81 -2.84 -0.21
C ILE A 173 18.23 -2.28 -0.09
N LYS A 174 18.98 -2.35 -1.17
CA LYS A 174 20.37 -1.86 -1.26
C LYS A 174 20.51 -0.63 -2.13
N ARG A 175 19.67 -0.55 -3.16
CA ARG A 175 19.71 0.52 -4.17
C ARG A 175 18.34 0.69 -4.79
N VAL A 176 18.06 1.89 -5.30
CA VAL A 176 16.77 2.28 -5.84
C VAL A 176 16.91 2.78 -7.28
N SER A 177 16.05 2.33 -8.17
CA SER A 177 15.91 2.87 -9.53
C SER A 177 14.52 3.44 -9.72
N PHE A 178 14.40 4.45 -10.58
CA PHE A 178 13.16 5.19 -10.77
C PHE A 178 12.53 4.93 -12.14
N MET A 179 11.20 4.84 -12.14
CA MET A 179 10.34 4.84 -13.31
C MET A 179 9.33 5.98 -13.16
N ILE A 180 8.88 6.52 -14.28
CA ILE A 180 7.83 7.52 -14.32
C ILE A 180 6.76 7.08 -15.30
N ASP A 181 5.52 6.98 -14.81
CA ASP A 181 4.36 6.48 -15.56
C ASP A 181 4.63 5.13 -16.24
N GLY A 182 5.30 4.21 -15.55
CA GLY A 182 5.60 2.87 -16.05
C GLY A 182 6.78 2.79 -17.03
N HIS A 183 7.52 3.89 -17.23
CA HIS A 183 8.69 3.92 -18.10
C HIS A 183 9.99 4.20 -17.33
N PRO A 184 11.09 3.46 -17.59
CA PRO A 184 12.40 3.80 -17.05
C PRO A 184 12.79 5.24 -17.41
N SER A 185 13.32 5.98 -16.44
CA SER A 185 13.72 7.38 -16.64
C SER A 185 15.14 7.59 -16.13
N GLU A 186 16.01 8.10 -16.99
CA GLU A 186 17.39 8.48 -16.61
C GLU A 186 17.42 9.83 -15.86
N TYR A 187 16.34 10.61 -15.95
CA TYR A 187 16.20 11.92 -15.31
C TYR A 187 14.77 12.13 -14.83
N ILE A 188 14.58 12.87 -13.73
CA ILE A 188 13.26 13.31 -13.28
C ILE A 188 13.07 14.81 -13.55
N GLY A 189 13.86 15.63 -12.88
CA GLY A 189 13.92 17.10 -13.06
C GLY A 189 14.97 17.54 -14.09
N GLY A 190 15.88 16.65 -14.44
CA GLY A 190 16.98 16.94 -15.37
C GLY A 190 18.26 17.46 -14.71
N TYR A 191 18.34 17.46 -13.37
CA TYR A 191 19.51 17.91 -12.62
C TYR A 191 20.39 16.75 -12.11
N LEU A 192 19.82 15.56 -11.93
CA LEU A 192 20.54 14.37 -11.46
C LEU A 192 20.46 13.22 -12.47
N ASP A 193 21.59 12.58 -12.75
CA ASP A 193 21.66 11.36 -13.56
C ASP A 193 21.22 10.14 -12.72
N LEU A 194 20.12 9.52 -13.14
CA LEU A 194 19.48 8.35 -12.54
C LEU A 194 19.56 7.12 -13.46
N SER A 195 20.44 7.13 -14.46
CA SER A 195 20.67 6.00 -15.36
C SER A 195 21.18 4.75 -14.63
N GLN A 196 21.78 4.93 -13.45
CA GLN A 196 22.18 3.85 -12.55
C GLN A 196 21.34 3.89 -11.26
N PRO A 197 21.07 2.73 -10.63
CA PRO A 197 20.43 2.70 -9.32
C PRO A 197 21.23 3.46 -8.25
N ILE A 198 20.53 4.18 -7.39
CA ILE A 198 21.10 5.03 -6.35
C ILE A 198 21.12 4.27 -5.02
N GLU A 199 22.27 4.29 -4.34
CA GLU A 199 22.42 3.75 -2.98
C GLU A 199 22.08 4.81 -1.91
N PRO A 200 21.59 4.41 -0.73
CA PRO A 200 21.37 5.33 0.38
C PRO A 200 22.63 6.09 0.78
N ASP A 201 22.48 7.38 1.05
CA ASP A 201 23.52 8.25 1.58
C ASP A 201 22.94 9.06 2.74
N TYR A 202 23.27 8.64 3.95
CA TYR A 202 22.80 9.25 5.20
C TYR A 202 23.61 10.48 5.62
N THR A 203 24.46 11.01 4.73
CA THR A 203 25.27 12.22 4.98
C THR A 203 24.71 13.49 4.31
N ILE A 204 23.61 13.36 3.54
CA ILE A 204 22.96 14.43 2.77
C ILE A 204 22.14 15.39 3.63
#